data_AF-A0A212L7P6-F1
#
_entry.id   AF-A0A212L7P6-F1
#
_cell.length_a   1.000
_cell.length_b   1.000
_cell.length_c   1.000
_cell.angle_alpha   90.00
_cell.angle_beta   90.00
_cell.angle_gamma   90.00
#
_symmetry.space_group_name_H-M   'P 1'
#
loop_
_entity.id
_entity.type
_entity.pdbx_description
1 polymer ?
#
loop_
_entity_poly.entity_id
_entity_poly.type
_entity_poly.pdbx_seq_one_letter_code
_entity_poly.pdbx_strand_id
1 'polypeptide(L)'
;MSMATTLETVMTPYGCMHNVHVLSRWDNGAPRACHCLEPDMAPTPQGWLTPLYDVSDIRRSCESSFTLYPNGMWRTLELQEQTPVPTPLGLLPAEWLSWHPGGTLKRILTRKGRLSGYWTEQDEAALAPSLDLLLPPGRFTGKVQGLRFYPGGHCASVTLWPGEVWNVPTPVGPLPVRYGCAFYEDGSVRSCEPAWPVSVPTALGDIRAFDPAAQGICGDVNSLEFARPATLEAQPDASGPSDAANARGAFAPGQTQGEVSPVLALSTVNVALHCTHDGRTMIVQPRMETDQLTGLDTIIVPLHLSFGPDGLLAIDDGSEEYAFAVDEVRIRPHISLPDMRARPSGDPADARR
;
A
#
# COMPACT_ATOMS: atom_id res chain seq x y z
N MET A 1 -38.27 -25.02 9.98
CA MET A 1 -39.02 -23.87 9.43
C MET A 1 -38.03 -23.05 8.62
N SER A 2 -38.19 -23.02 7.30
CA SER A 2 -37.36 -22.17 6.43
C SER A 2 -37.74 -20.72 6.71
N MET A 3 -36.82 -19.92 7.26
CA MET A 3 -37.03 -18.48 7.34
C MET A 3 -36.99 -17.95 5.91
N ALA A 4 -38.13 -17.47 5.41
CA ALA A 4 -38.18 -16.80 4.12
C ALA A 4 -37.26 -15.57 4.18
N THR A 5 -36.25 -15.54 3.30
CA THR A 5 -35.39 -14.37 3.11
C THR A 5 -36.28 -13.20 2.73
N THR A 6 -36.39 -12.20 3.61
CA THR A 6 -37.18 -11.00 3.33
C THR A 6 -36.36 -10.08 2.46
N LEU A 7 -36.91 -9.74 1.29
CA LEU A 7 -36.32 -8.77 0.38
C LEU A 7 -36.88 -7.39 0.68
N GLU A 8 -35.99 -6.40 0.66
CA GLU A 8 -36.28 -5.02 1.00
C GLU A 8 -35.87 -4.08 -0.12
N THR A 9 -36.52 -2.92 -0.15
CA THR A 9 -36.03 -1.76 -0.90
C THR A 9 -35.12 -0.94 0.02
N VAL A 10 -33.87 -0.73 -0.39
CA VAL A 10 -32.87 0.02 0.38
C VAL A 10 -32.69 1.40 -0.25
N MET A 11 -32.90 2.46 0.53
CA MET A 11 -32.75 3.83 0.08
C MET A 11 -31.30 4.31 0.24
N THR A 12 -30.77 4.96 -0.79
CA THR A 12 -29.50 5.70 -0.75
C THR A 12 -29.74 7.16 -1.17
N PRO A 13 -28.80 8.09 -0.89
CA PRO A 13 -28.89 9.47 -1.37
C PRO A 13 -28.98 9.63 -2.89
N TYR A 14 -28.59 8.60 -3.66
CA TYR A 14 -28.58 8.61 -5.12
C TYR A 14 -29.77 7.87 -5.75
N GLY A 15 -30.57 7.17 -4.95
CA GLY A 15 -31.72 6.38 -5.40
C GLY A 15 -31.87 5.09 -4.60
N CYS A 16 -32.82 4.24 -5.00
CA CYS A 16 -33.14 3.00 -4.31
C CYS A 16 -32.52 1.78 -4.99
N MET A 17 -32.17 0.79 -4.16
CA MET A 17 -31.88 -0.58 -4.54
C MET A 17 -33.10 -1.45 -4.25
N HIS A 18 -33.47 -2.34 -5.16
CA HIS A 18 -34.62 -3.23 -4.99
C HIS A 18 -34.14 -4.66 -4.73
N ASN A 19 -35.06 -5.51 -4.24
CA ASN A 19 -34.81 -6.95 -4.06
C ASN A 19 -33.53 -7.26 -3.26
N VAL A 20 -33.25 -6.46 -2.23
CA VAL A 20 -32.04 -6.57 -1.42
C VAL A 20 -32.30 -7.39 -0.17
N HIS A 21 -31.44 -8.36 0.11
CA HIS A 21 -31.38 -9.01 1.42
C HIS A 21 -30.44 -8.25 2.35
N VAL A 22 -30.99 -7.66 3.42
CA VAL A 22 -30.21 -6.91 4.42
C VAL A 22 -29.61 -7.89 5.44
N LEU A 23 -28.29 -8.09 5.37
CA LEU A 23 -27.54 -9.02 6.21
C LEU A 23 -27.31 -8.50 7.64
N SER A 24 -27.15 -7.18 7.77
CA SER A 24 -26.96 -6.51 9.06
C SER A 24 -27.40 -5.06 9.00
N ARG A 25 -27.66 -4.50 10.18
CA ARG A 25 -28.05 -3.10 10.38
C ARG A 25 -27.11 -2.42 11.38
N TRP A 26 -27.07 -1.11 11.31
CA TRP A 26 -26.49 -0.25 12.35
C TRP A 26 -27.45 -0.14 13.54
N ASP A 27 -26.94 0.36 14.68
CA ASP A 27 -27.74 0.54 15.91
C ASP A 27 -28.93 1.49 15.71
N ASN A 28 -28.82 2.43 14.76
CA ASN A 28 -29.90 3.34 14.37
C ASN A 28 -30.95 2.68 13.44
N GLY A 29 -30.82 1.39 13.14
CA GLY A 29 -31.71 0.62 12.27
C GLY A 29 -31.40 0.72 10.78
N ALA A 30 -30.47 1.57 10.35
CA ALA A 30 -30.12 1.73 8.95
C ALA A 30 -29.45 0.45 8.38
N PRO A 31 -29.73 0.05 7.13
CA PRO A 31 -29.04 -1.06 6.48
C PRO A 31 -27.52 -0.85 6.48
N ARG A 32 -26.77 -1.89 6.83
CA ARG A 32 -25.30 -1.85 6.90
C ARG A 32 -24.65 -2.70 5.82
N ALA A 33 -24.95 -3.99 5.78
CA ALA A 33 -24.42 -4.93 4.78
C ALA A 33 -25.58 -5.58 4.06
N CYS A 34 -25.48 -5.65 2.73
CA CYS A 34 -26.58 -5.99 1.85
C CYS A 34 -26.11 -6.96 0.76
N HIS A 35 -26.99 -7.88 0.38
CA HIS A 35 -26.77 -8.83 -0.72
C HIS A 35 -27.86 -8.63 -1.77
N CYS A 36 -27.46 -8.43 -3.03
CA CYS A 36 -28.34 -8.51 -4.18
C CYS A 36 -28.50 -9.99 -4.56
N LEU A 37 -29.73 -10.45 -4.76
CA LEU A 37 -29.99 -11.85 -5.19
C LEU A 37 -30.31 -11.95 -6.68
N GLU A 38 -30.55 -10.81 -7.34
CA GLU A 38 -30.92 -10.70 -8.74
C GLU A 38 -30.21 -9.48 -9.36
N PRO A 39 -30.09 -9.42 -10.69
CA PRO A 39 -29.55 -8.24 -11.38
C PRO A 39 -30.34 -6.98 -11.04
N ASP A 40 -29.63 -5.92 -10.63
CA ASP A 40 -30.16 -4.58 -10.41
C ASP A 40 -29.08 -3.53 -10.75
N MET A 41 -29.47 -2.27 -10.90
CA MET A 41 -28.56 -1.16 -11.18
C MET A 41 -28.48 -0.23 -9.96
N ALA A 42 -27.31 -0.15 -9.36
CA ALA A 42 -27.05 0.75 -8.25
C ALA A 42 -26.79 2.19 -8.71
N PRO A 43 -27.60 3.17 -8.29
CA PRO A 43 -27.27 4.56 -8.48
C PRO A 43 -26.17 4.97 -7.49
N THR A 44 -25.00 5.34 -8.00
CA THR A 44 -23.82 5.70 -7.21
C THR A 44 -23.29 7.08 -7.60
N PRO A 45 -22.35 7.67 -6.84
CA PRO A 45 -21.66 8.88 -7.26
C PRO A 45 -20.89 8.74 -8.59
N GLN A 46 -20.61 7.50 -9.03
CA GLN A 46 -19.89 7.17 -10.27
C GLN A 46 -20.84 6.79 -11.41
N GLY A 47 -22.15 6.91 -11.20
CA GLY A 47 -23.18 6.51 -12.16
C GLY A 47 -23.86 5.20 -11.77
N TRP A 48 -24.53 4.59 -12.74
CA TRP A 48 -25.28 3.36 -12.56
C TRP A 48 -24.36 2.16 -12.71
N LEU A 49 -24.21 1.36 -11.66
CA LEU A 49 -23.28 0.23 -11.60
C LEU A 49 -24.02 -1.04 -11.19
N THR A 50 -23.70 -2.18 -11.80
CA THR A 50 -24.33 -3.47 -11.47
C THR A 50 -23.64 -4.11 -10.26
N PRO A 51 -24.28 -4.22 -9.09
CA PRO A 51 -23.70 -4.91 -7.95
C PRO A 51 -23.51 -6.39 -8.23
N LEU A 52 -22.57 -7.01 -7.52
CA LEU A 52 -22.42 -8.47 -7.51
C LEU A 52 -23.70 -9.12 -6.97
N TYR A 53 -24.31 -10.01 -7.73
CA TYR A 53 -25.48 -10.79 -7.33
C TYR A 53 -25.29 -12.30 -7.57
N ASP A 54 -24.42 -12.69 -8.52
CA ASP A 54 -24.05 -14.06 -8.80
C ASP A 54 -22.61 -14.35 -8.34
N VAL A 55 -22.48 -15.35 -7.46
CA VAL A 55 -21.24 -15.76 -6.79
C VAL A 55 -20.80 -17.17 -7.21
N SER A 56 -21.31 -17.68 -8.32
CA SER A 56 -20.91 -18.98 -8.89
C SER A 56 -19.45 -19.00 -9.36
N ASP A 57 -18.85 -17.83 -9.61
CA ASP A 57 -17.43 -17.68 -9.93
C ASP A 57 -16.57 -18.06 -8.72
N ILE A 58 -15.73 -19.09 -8.87
CA ILE A 58 -14.80 -19.60 -7.83
C ILE A 58 -13.82 -18.53 -7.34
N ARG A 59 -13.58 -17.49 -8.15
CA ARG A 59 -12.73 -16.35 -7.85
C ARG A 59 -13.40 -15.37 -6.90
N ARG A 60 -14.73 -15.39 -6.76
CA ARG A 60 -15.47 -14.42 -5.97
C ARG A 60 -15.72 -14.93 -4.57
N SER A 61 -15.51 -14.06 -3.59
CA SER A 61 -16.03 -14.24 -2.24
C SER A 61 -16.92 -13.07 -1.90
N CYS A 62 -18.22 -13.33 -1.81
CA CYS A 62 -19.19 -12.30 -1.44
C CYS A 62 -19.56 -12.45 0.03
N GLU A 63 -18.98 -11.60 0.87
CA GLU A 63 -19.56 -11.37 2.21
C GLU A 63 -20.80 -10.47 2.12
N SER A 64 -20.81 -9.56 1.16
CA SER A 64 -21.92 -8.65 0.83
C SER A 64 -21.69 -8.03 -0.54
N SER A 65 -22.76 -7.79 -1.30
CA SER A 65 -22.70 -7.05 -2.58
C SER A 65 -22.30 -5.60 -2.34
N PHE A 66 -22.85 -4.99 -1.29
CA PHE A 66 -22.53 -3.62 -0.90
C PHE A 66 -22.71 -3.38 0.60
N THR A 67 -22.07 -2.32 1.06
CA THR A 67 -22.27 -1.80 2.42
C THR A 67 -22.55 -0.31 2.40
N LEU A 68 -23.29 0.16 3.39
CA LEU A 68 -23.66 1.56 3.58
C LEU A 68 -23.15 2.08 4.94
N TYR A 69 -22.86 3.38 4.98
CA TYR A 69 -22.65 4.11 6.22
C TYR A 69 -23.97 4.31 6.98
N PRO A 70 -23.92 4.67 8.29
CA PRO A 70 -25.14 4.90 9.08
C PRO A 70 -26.09 5.97 8.53
N ASN A 71 -25.59 6.86 7.67
CA ASN A 71 -26.37 7.89 6.97
C ASN A 71 -26.97 7.41 5.62
N GLY A 72 -26.85 6.12 5.29
CA GLY A 72 -27.31 5.54 4.03
C GLY A 72 -26.39 5.80 2.83
N MET A 73 -25.27 6.50 3.02
CA MET A 73 -24.28 6.71 1.96
C MET A 73 -23.57 5.41 1.60
N TRP A 74 -23.23 5.24 0.32
CA TRP A 74 -22.39 4.14 -0.15
C TRP A 74 -21.08 4.08 0.65
N ARG A 75 -20.71 2.88 1.11
CA ARG A 75 -19.43 2.61 1.77
C ARG A 75 -18.56 1.72 0.90
N THR A 76 -19.10 0.59 0.45
CA THR A 76 -18.43 -0.32 -0.50
C THR A 76 -19.43 -0.88 -1.50
N LEU A 77 -18.97 -1.21 -2.70
CA LEU A 77 -19.74 -1.90 -3.73
C LEU A 77 -18.81 -2.87 -4.47
N GLU A 78 -19.19 -4.14 -4.52
CA GLU A 78 -18.59 -5.11 -5.41
C GLU A 78 -19.41 -5.19 -6.70
N LEU A 79 -18.73 -5.22 -7.84
CA LEU A 79 -19.36 -5.26 -9.15
C LEU A 79 -19.39 -6.68 -9.71
N GLN A 80 -20.49 -7.02 -10.38
CA GLN A 80 -20.65 -8.30 -11.06
C GLN A 80 -19.55 -8.51 -12.09
N GLU A 81 -19.30 -7.48 -12.91
CA GLU A 81 -18.28 -7.47 -13.97
C GLU A 81 -17.31 -6.31 -13.76
N GLN A 82 -16.08 -6.48 -14.28
CA GLN A 82 -15.13 -5.38 -14.33
C GLN A 82 -15.68 -4.28 -15.24
N THR A 83 -15.95 -3.12 -14.65
CA THR A 83 -16.65 -2.02 -15.32
C THR A 83 -15.76 -0.77 -15.36
N PRO A 84 -15.70 -0.04 -16.48
CA PRO A 84 -15.05 1.27 -16.52
C PRO A 84 -15.77 2.27 -15.63
N VAL A 85 -15.06 2.87 -14.68
CA VAL A 85 -15.60 3.82 -13.71
C VAL A 85 -14.88 5.17 -13.81
N PRO A 86 -15.61 6.32 -13.80
CA PRO A 86 -14.99 7.63 -13.66
C PRO A 86 -14.23 7.78 -12.35
N THR A 87 -12.95 8.12 -12.43
CA THR A 87 -12.08 8.41 -11.29
C THR A 87 -11.36 9.75 -11.50
N PRO A 88 -10.74 10.32 -10.44
CA PRO A 88 -9.87 11.49 -10.59
C PRO A 88 -8.70 11.29 -11.57
N LEU A 89 -8.32 10.05 -11.87
CA LEU A 89 -7.25 9.70 -12.84
C LEU A 89 -7.80 9.30 -14.21
N GLY A 90 -9.09 9.53 -14.48
CA GLY A 90 -9.76 9.13 -15.70
C GLY A 90 -10.64 7.88 -15.54
N LEU A 91 -11.05 7.29 -16.66
CA LEU A 91 -11.85 6.06 -16.66
C LEU A 91 -10.95 4.86 -16.35
N LEU A 92 -11.21 4.18 -15.25
CA LEU A 92 -10.45 3.01 -14.82
C LEU A 92 -11.34 1.78 -14.66
N PRO A 93 -10.86 0.58 -15.05
CA PRO A 93 -11.60 -0.65 -14.79
C PRO A 93 -11.66 -0.91 -13.29
N ALA A 94 -12.83 -1.26 -12.78
CA ALA A 94 -13.04 -1.60 -11.38
C ALA A 94 -13.90 -2.86 -11.24
N GLU A 95 -13.57 -3.69 -10.27
CA GLU A 95 -14.43 -4.78 -9.78
C GLU A 95 -14.96 -4.49 -8.37
N TRP A 96 -14.38 -3.50 -7.69
CA TRP A 96 -14.79 -3.10 -6.36
C TRP A 96 -14.49 -1.63 -6.10
N LEU A 97 -15.38 -0.97 -5.38
CA LEU A 97 -15.28 0.45 -5.04
C LEU A 97 -15.57 0.67 -3.57
N SER A 98 -15.02 1.75 -3.05
CA SER A 98 -15.45 2.32 -1.77
C SER A 98 -15.44 3.84 -1.80
N TRP A 99 -16.20 4.40 -0.87
CA TRP A 99 -16.41 5.83 -0.74
C TRP A 99 -16.10 6.33 0.66
N HIS A 100 -15.77 7.61 0.72
CA HIS A 100 -15.78 8.37 1.96
C HIS A 100 -17.24 8.62 2.39
N PRO A 101 -17.52 8.89 3.68
CA PRO A 101 -18.89 9.16 4.15
C PRO A 101 -19.60 10.32 3.44
N GLY A 102 -18.85 11.23 2.81
CA GLY A 102 -19.37 12.33 1.99
C GLY A 102 -19.65 11.97 0.52
N GLY A 103 -19.45 10.73 0.10
CA GLY A 103 -19.74 10.24 -1.26
C GLY A 103 -18.61 10.43 -2.28
N THR A 104 -17.47 11.00 -1.91
CA THR A 104 -16.30 11.04 -2.79
C THR A 104 -15.63 9.67 -2.86
N LEU A 105 -15.10 9.34 -4.05
CA LEU A 105 -14.44 8.06 -4.29
C LEU A 105 -13.24 7.91 -3.35
N LYS A 106 -13.14 6.78 -2.66
CA LYS A 106 -12.08 6.50 -1.68
C LYS A 106 -11.08 5.49 -2.19
N ARG A 107 -11.53 4.40 -2.80
CA ARG A 107 -10.65 3.38 -3.36
C ARG A 107 -11.36 2.61 -4.45
N ILE A 108 -10.59 2.18 -5.44
CA ILE A 108 -10.99 1.16 -6.40
C ILE A 108 -10.04 -0.03 -6.31
N LEU A 109 -10.56 -1.21 -6.59
CA LEU A 109 -9.76 -2.37 -6.97
C LEU A 109 -10.08 -2.68 -8.42
N THR A 110 -9.04 -2.76 -9.26
CA THR A 110 -9.19 -3.16 -10.66
C THR A 110 -9.57 -4.63 -10.77
N ARG A 111 -9.15 -5.42 -9.78
CA ARG A 111 -9.38 -6.85 -9.62
C ARG A 111 -9.65 -7.16 -8.15
N LYS A 112 -10.67 -7.96 -7.89
CA LYS A 112 -10.99 -8.49 -6.55
C LYS A 112 -11.24 -9.99 -6.64
N GLY A 113 -10.15 -10.75 -6.80
CA GLY A 113 -10.19 -12.21 -6.78
C GLY A 113 -9.76 -12.79 -5.43
N ARG A 114 -10.37 -13.91 -5.07
CA ARG A 114 -9.98 -14.78 -3.96
C ARG A 114 -9.04 -15.85 -4.49
N LEU A 115 -7.88 -15.97 -3.88
CA LEU A 115 -6.95 -17.07 -4.17
C LEU A 115 -7.47 -18.37 -3.53
N SER A 116 -7.26 -19.48 -4.23
CA SER A 116 -7.61 -20.82 -3.77
C SER A 116 -6.63 -21.86 -4.32
N GLY A 117 -6.76 -23.13 -3.92
CA GLY A 117 -5.96 -24.21 -4.51
C GLY A 117 -6.17 -24.42 -6.02
N TYR A 118 -7.23 -23.83 -6.60
CA TYR A 118 -7.55 -23.87 -8.03
C TYR A 118 -7.43 -22.51 -8.72
N TRP A 119 -7.05 -21.46 -7.98
CA TRP A 119 -6.97 -20.09 -8.50
C TRP A 119 -5.79 -19.36 -7.86
N THR A 120 -4.73 -19.20 -8.63
CA THR A 120 -3.46 -18.65 -8.14
C THR A 120 -3.36 -17.14 -8.38
N GLU A 121 -2.36 -16.51 -7.77
CA GLU A 121 -2.01 -15.11 -8.03
C GLU A 121 -1.69 -14.88 -9.51
N GLN A 122 -1.04 -15.85 -10.18
CA GLN A 122 -0.72 -15.77 -11.60
C GLN A 122 -1.97 -15.79 -12.47
N ASP A 123 -2.97 -16.58 -12.10
CA ASP A 123 -4.26 -16.63 -12.80
C ASP A 123 -5.00 -15.28 -12.67
N GLU A 124 -5.01 -14.69 -11.48
CA GLU A 124 -5.60 -13.36 -11.28
C GLU A 124 -4.82 -12.27 -12.05
N ALA A 125 -3.50 -12.34 -12.03
CA ALA A 125 -2.62 -11.42 -12.74
C ALA A 125 -2.83 -11.49 -14.26
N ALA A 126 -3.13 -12.67 -14.83
CA ALA A 126 -3.39 -12.85 -16.24
C ALA A 126 -4.64 -12.09 -16.72
N LEU A 127 -5.61 -11.86 -15.82
CA LEU A 127 -6.83 -11.11 -16.10
C LEU A 127 -6.71 -9.60 -15.82
N ALA A 128 -5.62 -9.16 -15.18
CA ALA A 128 -5.40 -7.76 -14.88
C ALA A 128 -4.95 -6.98 -16.13
N PRO A 129 -5.66 -5.91 -16.52
CA PRO A 129 -5.24 -5.08 -17.66
C PRO A 129 -3.98 -4.28 -17.31
N SER A 130 -3.15 -4.06 -18.33
CA SER A 130 -2.09 -3.05 -18.23
C SER A 130 -2.72 -1.66 -18.36
N LEU A 131 -2.35 -0.75 -17.46
CA LEU A 131 -2.84 0.62 -17.42
C LEU A 131 -1.69 1.59 -17.68
N ASP A 132 -2.00 2.72 -18.31
CA ASP A 132 -1.08 3.84 -18.48
C ASP A 132 -1.60 5.02 -17.66
N LEU A 133 -0.95 5.29 -16.53
CA LEU A 133 -1.42 6.19 -15.49
C LEU A 133 -0.43 7.34 -15.27
N LEU A 134 -0.94 8.57 -15.16
CA LEU A 134 -0.18 9.69 -14.62
C LEU A 134 -0.40 9.74 -13.10
N LEU A 135 0.54 9.20 -12.34
CA LEU A 135 0.54 9.22 -10.88
C LEU A 135 1.37 10.42 -10.37
N PRO A 136 1.27 10.81 -9.09
CA PRO A 136 1.94 12.01 -8.60
C PRO A 136 3.46 12.03 -8.84
N PRO A 137 4.23 10.94 -8.61
CA PRO A 137 5.66 10.88 -8.93
C PRO A 137 6.00 10.81 -10.41
N GLY A 138 5.04 10.54 -11.29
CA GLY A 138 5.27 10.39 -12.72
C GLY A 138 4.37 9.35 -13.39
N ARG A 139 4.66 9.10 -14.67
CA ARG A 139 3.92 8.11 -15.47
C ARG A 139 4.32 6.69 -15.06
N PHE A 140 3.33 5.82 -14.93
CA PHE A 140 3.48 4.38 -14.74
C PHE A 140 2.72 3.63 -15.84
N THR A 141 3.36 2.63 -16.42
CA THR A 141 2.73 1.71 -17.36
C THR A 141 2.93 0.28 -16.87
N GLY A 142 1.83 -0.41 -16.57
CA GLY A 142 1.85 -1.75 -16.01
C GLY A 142 0.54 -2.10 -15.31
N LYS A 143 0.52 -3.21 -14.58
CA LYS A 143 -0.68 -3.68 -13.90
C LYS A 143 -0.81 -3.08 -12.50
N VAL A 144 -1.97 -2.53 -12.21
CA VAL A 144 -2.34 -1.99 -10.88
C VAL A 144 -3.46 -2.83 -10.28
N GLN A 145 -3.34 -3.19 -9.01
CA GLN A 145 -4.39 -3.89 -8.25
C GLN A 145 -5.43 -2.91 -7.70
N GLY A 146 -5.00 -1.76 -7.21
CA GLY A 146 -5.90 -0.78 -6.62
C GLY A 146 -5.30 0.60 -6.47
N LEU A 147 -6.18 1.58 -6.33
CA LEU A 147 -5.85 2.98 -6.12
C LEU A 147 -6.69 3.52 -4.98
N ARG A 148 -6.09 4.35 -4.13
CA ARG A 148 -6.79 5.06 -3.05
C ARG A 148 -6.74 6.56 -3.31
N PHE A 149 -7.78 7.27 -2.89
CA PHE A 149 -7.94 8.70 -3.07
C PHE A 149 -8.25 9.38 -1.74
N TYR A 150 -7.71 10.58 -1.58
CA TYR A 150 -8.15 11.52 -0.56
C TYR A 150 -9.56 12.04 -0.86
N PRO A 151 -10.29 12.58 0.13
CA PRO A 151 -11.60 13.18 -0.11
C PRO A 151 -11.60 14.26 -1.21
N GLY A 152 -10.50 14.99 -1.36
CA GLY A 152 -10.29 15.98 -2.43
C GLY A 152 -9.99 15.41 -3.81
N GLY A 153 -9.91 14.08 -3.97
CA GLY A 153 -9.67 13.41 -5.25
C GLY A 153 -8.20 13.16 -5.60
N HIS A 154 -7.24 13.75 -4.88
CA HIS A 154 -5.83 13.44 -5.07
C HIS A 154 -5.54 11.96 -4.79
N CYS A 155 -4.67 11.36 -5.60
CA CYS A 155 -4.22 9.98 -5.41
C CYS A 155 -3.44 9.88 -4.10
N ALA A 156 -3.92 9.03 -3.19
CA ALA A 156 -3.31 8.79 -1.89
C ALA A 156 -2.34 7.62 -1.92
N SER A 157 -2.59 6.61 -2.77
CA SER A 157 -1.70 5.48 -2.95
C SER A 157 -2.06 4.67 -4.19
N VAL A 158 -1.08 3.91 -4.66
CA VAL A 158 -1.22 2.89 -5.70
C VAL A 158 -0.71 1.56 -5.17
N THR A 159 -1.47 0.49 -5.41
CA THR A 159 -1.03 -0.90 -5.22
C THR A 159 -0.73 -1.52 -6.58
N LEU A 160 0.52 -1.84 -6.85
CA LEU A 160 0.97 -2.52 -8.07
C LEU A 160 0.73 -4.03 -7.97
N TRP A 161 0.60 -4.71 -9.10
CA TRP A 161 0.61 -6.17 -9.13
C TRP A 161 1.99 -6.72 -8.70
N PRO A 162 2.05 -7.87 -8.00
CA PRO A 162 3.31 -8.56 -7.77
C PRO A 162 4.05 -8.83 -9.08
N GLY A 163 5.35 -8.57 -9.08
CA GLY A 163 6.20 -8.64 -10.28
C GLY A 163 6.36 -7.32 -11.03
N GLU A 164 5.48 -6.34 -10.84
CA GLU A 164 5.66 -4.99 -11.38
C GLU A 164 6.73 -4.22 -10.59
N VAL A 165 7.57 -3.48 -11.32
CA VAL A 165 8.57 -2.59 -10.73
C VAL A 165 8.46 -1.21 -11.37
N TRP A 166 8.34 -0.19 -10.52
CA TRP A 166 8.28 1.21 -10.95
C TRP A 166 9.47 1.99 -10.41
N ASN A 167 10.18 2.73 -11.28
CA ASN A 167 11.22 3.65 -10.84
C ASN A 167 10.60 4.99 -10.43
N VAL A 168 10.55 5.23 -9.12
CA VAL A 168 9.87 6.37 -8.50
C VAL A 168 10.89 7.42 -8.08
N PRO A 169 10.74 8.69 -8.48
CA PRO A 169 11.51 9.79 -7.89
C PRO A 169 11.14 9.95 -6.40
N THR A 170 12.13 9.85 -5.52
CA THR A 170 11.95 10.01 -4.06
C THR A 170 12.90 11.08 -3.50
N PRO A 171 12.70 11.53 -2.24
CA PRO A 171 13.61 12.47 -1.59
C PRO A 171 15.07 11.99 -1.50
N VAL A 172 15.31 10.68 -1.55
CA VAL A 172 16.66 10.08 -1.52
C VAL A 172 17.15 9.66 -2.92
N GLY A 173 16.50 10.16 -3.97
CA GLY A 173 16.77 9.83 -5.37
C GLY A 173 15.80 8.80 -5.96
N PRO A 174 15.95 8.42 -7.23
CA PRO A 174 15.09 7.44 -7.86
C PRO A 174 15.22 6.06 -7.22
N LEU A 175 14.11 5.46 -6.80
CA LEU A 175 14.08 4.13 -6.20
C LEU A 175 13.23 3.16 -7.04
N PRO A 176 13.67 1.89 -7.16
CA PRO A 176 12.88 0.82 -7.72
C PRO A 176 11.87 0.34 -6.68
N VAL A 177 10.59 0.46 -7.00
CA VAL A 177 9.48 0.15 -6.11
C VAL A 177 8.71 -1.07 -6.61
N ARG A 178 8.44 -2.02 -5.71
CA ARG A 178 7.46 -3.11 -5.92
C ARG A 178 6.21 -2.82 -5.10
N TYR A 179 5.11 -3.49 -5.40
CA TYR A 179 3.84 -3.48 -4.63
C TYR A 179 3.12 -2.15 -4.45
N GLY A 180 3.78 -1.01 -4.26
CA GLY A 180 3.06 0.25 -4.16
C GLY A 180 3.85 1.43 -3.61
N CYS A 181 3.16 2.57 -3.65
CA CYS A 181 3.56 3.83 -3.03
C CYS A 181 2.35 4.50 -2.41
N ALA A 182 2.59 5.23 -1.32
CA ALA A 182 1.66 6.21 -0.80
C ALA A 182 2.20 7.62 -0.99
N PHE A 183 1.29 8.58 -1.11
CA PHE A 183 1.59 9.98 -1.37
C PHE A 183 0.99 10.85 -0.28
N TYR A 184 1.59 12.02 -0.04
CA TYR A 184 0.91 13.11 0.65
C TYR A 184 -0.10 13.77 -0.30
N GLU A 185 -1.00 14.61 0.24
CA GLU A 185 -2.02 15.30 -0.58
C GLU A 185 -1.43 16.26 -1.61
N ASP A 186 -0.22 16.76 -1.39
CA ASP A 186 0.54 17.60 -2.34
C ASP A 186 1.19 16.77 -3.47
N GLY A 187 1.08 15.44 -3.43
CA GLY A 187 1.63 14.52 -4.41
C GLY A 187 3.06 14.04 -4.13
N SER A 188 3.74 14.53 -3.09
CA SER A 188 5.07 14.03 -2.76
C SER A 188 5.00 12.60 -2.22
N VAL A 189 6.02 11.79 -2.50
CA VAL A 189 6.09 10.40 -2.00
C VAL A 189 6.16 10.42 -0.48
N ARG A 190 5.21 9.72 0.15
CA ARG A 190 5.13 9.54 1.60
C ARG A 190 5.81 8.24 2.01
N SER A 191 5.56 7.16 1.28
CA SER A 191 6.22 5.87 1.51
C SER A 191 6.21 5.02 0.25
N CYS A 192 7.13 4.08 0.16
CA CYS A 192 7.23 3.12 -0.93
C CYS A 192 7.86 1.81 -0.48
N GLU A 193 7.55 0.71 -1.16
CA GLU A 193 8.14 -0.60 -0.86
C GLU A 193 9.29 -0.90 -1.84
N PRO A 194 10.56 -0.90 -1.39
CA PRO A 194 11.69 -1.17 -2.27
C PRO A 194 11.60 -2.55 -2.93
N ALA A 195 11.91 -2.62 -4.21
CA ALA A 195 11.94 -3.88 -4.96
C ALA A 195 13.09 -4.81 -4.53
N TRP A 196 14.15 -4.25 -3.93
CA TRP A 196 15.31 -4.96 -3.39
C TRP A 196 15.99 -4.07 -2.33
N PRO A 197 16.98 -4.58 -1.58
CA PRO A 197 17.76 -3.76 -0.64
C PRO A 197 18.39 -2.54 -1.30
N VAL A 198 17.93 -1.35 -0.87
CA VAL A 198 18.42 -0.04 -1.33
C VAL A 198 19.07 0.71 -0.18
N SER A 199 20.26 1.25 -0.42
CA SER A 199 20.96 2.07 0.57
C SER A 199 20.30 3.45 0.64
N VAL A 200 19.86 3.84 1.84
CA VAL A 200 19.25 5.15 2.10
C VAL A 200 19.98 5.87 3.22
N PRO A 201 20.20 7.20 3.11
CA PRO A 201 20.85 7.97 4.16
C PRO A 201 19.90 8.13 5.35
N THR A 202 20.37 7.79 6.56
CA THR A 202 19.61 7.97 7.81
C THR A 202 20.43 8.73 8.85
N ALA A 203 19.80 9.08 9.98
CA ALA A 203 20.51 9.69 11.11
C ALA A 203 21.59 8.77 11.72
N LEU A 204 21.51 7.45 11.48
CA LEU A 204 22.52 6.46 11.90
C LEU A 204 23.60 6.19 10.83
N GLY A 205 23.54 6.91 9.70
CA GLY A 205 24.32 6.63 8.49
C GLY A 205 23.51 5.85 7.45
N ASP A 206 24.18 5.32 6.43
CA ASP A 206 23.52 4.59 5.35
C ASP A 206 23.01 3.22 5.83
N ILE A 207 21.71 2.98 5.66
CA ILE A 207 21.06 1.70 5.99
C ILE A 207 20.39 1.15 4.74
N ARG A 208 20.41 -0.17 4.57
CA ARG A 208 19.64 -0.81 3.50
C ARG A 208 18.19 -1.01 3.92
N ALA A 209 17.27 -0.30 3.28
CA ALA A 209 15.84 -0.45 3.45
C ALA A 209 15.33 -1.62 2.58
N PHE A 210 14.69 -2.60 3.23
CA PHE A 210 14.01 -3.73 2.60
C PHE A 210 13.27 -4.58 3.62
N ASP A 211 12.04 -4.96 3.29
CA ASP A 211 11.26 -5.93 4.05
C ASP A 211 10.97 -7.19 3.20
N PRO A 212 11.65 -8.32 3.43
CA PRO A 212 11.40 -9.54 2.66
C PRO A 212 9.98 -10.11 2.87
N ALA A 213 9.31 -9.75 3.97
CA ALA A 213 7.98 -10.23 4.33
C ALA A 213 6.86 -9.30 3.85
N ALA A 214 7.19 -8.15 3.23
CA ALA A 214 6.18 -7.22 2.72
C ALA A 214 5.21 -7.94 1.77
N GLN A 215 3.93 -7.66 1.94
CA GLN A 215 2.86 -8.26 1.15
C GLN A 215 2.34 -7.27 0.12
N GLY A 216 2.19 -7.70 -1.13
CA GLY A 216 1.66 -6.89 -2.23
C GLY A 216 0.17 -6.58 -2.14
N ILE A 217 -0.43 -6.59 -0.96
CA ILE A 217 -1.88 -6.44 -0.76
C ILE A 217 -2.29 -4.96 -0.78
N CYS A 218 -1.45 -4.07 -0.24
CA CYS A 218 -1.81 -2.68 -0.05
C CYS A 218 -0.60 -1.75 -0.12
N GLY A 219 -0.59 -0.82 -1.08
CA GLY A 219 0.44 0.23 -1.18
C GLY A 219 0.33 1.36 -0.15
N ASP A 220 -0.56 1.25 0.84
CA ASP A 220 -0.74 2.28 1.88
C ASP A 220 0.33 2.21 2.97
N VAL A 221 0.87 1.01 3.21
CA VAL A 221 1.83 0.66 4.26
C VAL A 221 3.05 0.07 3.57
N ASN A 222 4.20 0.69 3.74
CA ASN A 222 5.41 0.29 3.03
C ASN A 222 6.62 0.39 3.95
N SER A 223 7.68 -0.36 3.66
CA SER A 223 8.88 -0.44 4.49
C SER A 223 9.82 0.76 4.42
N LEU A 224 9.55 1.79 3.62
CA LEU A 224 10.36 3.02 3.60
C LEU A 224 9.45 4.25 3.60
N GLU A 225 9.61 5.09 4.61
CA GLU A 225 8.79 6.29 4.82
C GLU A 225 9.63 7.56 4.80
N PHE A 226 9.04 8.62 4.24
CA PHE A 226 9.68 9.91 4.06
C PHE A 226 8.91 11.03 4.76
N ALA A 227 9.68 12.01 5.22
CA ALA A 227 9.15 13.26 5.73
C ALA A 227 8.43 14.00 4.61
N ARG A 228 7.37 14.72 4.97
CA ARG A 228 6.78 15.68 4.03
C ARG A 228 7.84 16.73 3.72
N PRO A 229 8.06 17.09 2.44
CA PRO A 229 8.87 18.24 2.10
C PRO A 229 8.35 19.46 2.85
N ALA A 230 9.25 20.25 3.44
CA ALA A 230 8.85 21.54 3.96
C ALA A 230 8.20 22.32 2.82
N THR A 231 6.97 22.79 3.02
CA THR A 231 6.38 23.74 2.07
C THR A 231 7.30 24.94 2.09
N LEU A 232 7.99 25.19 0.98
CA LEU A 232 8.68 26.46 0.77
C LEU A 232 7.56 27.50 0.74
N GLU A 233 7.23 28.09 1.88
CA GLU A 233 6.54 29.38 1.87
C GLU A 233 7.39 30.28 0.99
N ALA A 234 6.79 30.79 -0.09
CA ALA A 234 7.46 31.67 -1.03
C ALA A 234 8.14 32.78 -0.24
N GLN A 235 9.46 32.68 -0.06
CA GLN A 235 10.25 33.81 0.37
C GLN A 235 10.03 34.88 -0.70
N PRO A 236 9.60 36.10 -0.34
CA PRO A 236 9.45 37.16 -1.31
C PRO A 236 10.81 37.39 -1.97
N ASP A 237 10.85 37.14 -3.28
CA ASP A 237 12.03 37.19 -4.13
C ASP A 237 12.84 38.47 -3.92
N ALA A 238 14.09 38.30 -3.49
CA ALA A 238 15.13 39.28 -3.75
C ALA A 238 15.92 38.85 -5.01
N SER A 239 15.43 39.33 -6.15
CA SER A 239 16.18 39.69 -7.37
C SER A 239 17.05 38.66 -8.10
N GLY A 240 16.66 38.39 -9.36
CA GLY A 240 17.59 38.29 -10.50
C GLY A 240 17.51 36.98 -11.31
N PRO A 241 17.44 37.02 -12.66
CA PRO A 241 17.30 35.83 -13.47
C PRO A 241 18.67 35.18 -13.71
N SER A 242 18.77 33.86 -13.55
CA SER A 242 19.87 33.09 -14.12
C SER A 242 19.43 31.68 -14.53
N ASP A 243 19.37 31.52 -15.86
CA ASP A 243 19.76 30.37 -16.66
C ASP A 243 19.44 28.94 -16.19
N ALA A 244 18.59 28.29 -16.99
CA ALA A 244 18.42 26.86 -17.06
C ALA A 244 19.74 26.16 -17.41
N ALA A 245 20.32 25.44 -16.45
CA ALA A 245 21.24 24.33 -16.70
C ALA A 245 21.43 23.43 -15.46
N ASN A 246 21.18 22.12 -15.63
CA ASN A 246 21.69 21.01 -14.82
C ASN A 246 21.45 21.01 -13.30
N ALA A 247 20.39 20.32 -12.86
CA ALA A 247 20.35 19.71 -11.54
C ALA A 247 20.59 18.19 -11.63
N ARG A 248 21.84 17.80 -11.93
CA ARG A 248 22.40 16.50 -11.52
C ARG A 248 23.04 16.72 -10.14
N GLY A 249 22.22 16.82 -9.10
CA GLY A 249 22.66 16.70 -7.73
C GLY A 249 22.68 15.23 -7.34
N ALA A 250 23.74 14.51 -7.71
CA ALA A 250 24.03 13.23 -7.08
C ALA A 250 24.42 13.53 -5.62
N PHE A 251 23.70 12.93 -4.67
CA PHE A 251 24.16 12.90 -3.28
C PHE A 251 25.48 12.13 -3.24
N ALA A 252 26.59 12.87 -3.15
CA ALA A 252 27.90 12.30 -2.93
C ALA A 252 28.02 11.81 -1.46
N PRO A 253 28.69 10.69 -1.20
CA PRO A 253 28.86 10.18 0.15
C PRO A 253 29.80 11.10 0.93
N GLY A 254 29.26 11.72 1.98
CA GLY A 254 29.95 12.70 2.82
C GLY A 254 29.10 13.95 3.04
N GLN A 255 27.95 13.80 3.70
CA GLN A 255 27.16 14.96 4.12
C GLN A 255 27.66 15.53 5.44
N THR A 256 27.84 16.85 5.42
CA THR A 256 28.05 17.77 6.54
C THR A 256 26.90 17.66 7.55
N GLN A 257 27.25 17.63 8.85
CA GLN A 257 26.33 17.84 9.97
C GLN A 257 25.44 19.07 9.71
N GLY A 258 24.15 18.88 9.44
CA GLY A 258 23.20 19.99 9.33
C GLY A 258 21.89 19.71 8.59
N GLU A 259 21.86 18.78 7.63
CA GLU A 259 20.60 18.39 6.97
C GLU A 259 19.98 17.17 7.67
N VAL A 260 18.73 17.32 8.12
CA VAL A 260 17.93 16.23 8.67
C VAL A 260 17.63 15.25 7.54
N SER A 261 17.95 13.96 7.73
CA SER A 261 17.62 12.93 6.73
C SER A 261 16.12 12.98 6.39
N PRO A 262 15.73 12.88 5.11
CA PRO A 262 14.32 12.85 4.73
C PRO A 262 13.63 11.52 5.09
N VAL A 263 14.37 10.51 5.57
CA VAL A 263 13.82 9.20 5.96
C VAL A 263 13.27 9.27 7.38
N LEU A 264 11.97 9.00 7.53
CA LEU A 264 11.29 8.96 8.83
C LEU A 264 11.27 7.56 9.43
N ALA A 265 11.10 6.54 8.59
CA ALA A 265 11.10 5.16 9.04
C ALA A 265 11.57 4.22 7.94
N LEU A 266 12.15 3.09 8.33
CA LEU A 266 12.46 2.01 7.41
C LEU A 266 12.40 0.62 8.06
N SER A 267 12.17 -0.41 7.27
CA SER A 267 12.43 -1.81 7.65
C SER A 267 13.79 -2.26 7.11
N THR A 268 14.51 -3.07 7.88
CA THR A 268 15.81 -3.61 7.45
C THR A 268 16.11 -4.99 8.00
N VAL A 269 16.78 -5.80 7.19
CA VAL A 269 17.33 -7.13 7.53
C VAL A 269 18.85 -7.17 7.42
N ASN A 270 19.50 -6.01 7.26
CA ASN A 270 20.91 -5.92 6.89
C ASN A 270 21.81 -5.25 7.94
N VAL A 271 21.26 -4.90 9.10
CA VAL A 271 22.02 -4.27 10.18
C VAL A 271 21.68 -4.90 11.52
N ALA A 272 22.69 -4.96 12.39
CA ALA A 272 22.51 -5.14 13.82
C ALA A 272 22.78 -3.80 14.50
N LEU A 273 21.97 -3.46 15.49
CA LEU A 273 22.05 -2.22 16.25
C LEU A 273 22.73 -2.50 17.59
N HIS A 274 23.87 -1.88 17.80
CA HIS A 274 24.53 -1.87 19.11
C HIS A 274 24.08 -0.61 19.84
N CYS A 275 23.16 -0.78 20.79
CA CYS A 275 22.58 0.30 21.57
C CYS A 275 23.30 0.37 22.92
N THR A 276 23.87 1.52 23.28
CA THR A 276 24.56 1.71 24.57
C THR A 276 23.83 2.75 25.42
N HIS A 277 23.19 2.29 26.50
CA HIS A 277 22.44 3.15 27.41
C HIS A 277 22.84 2.83 28.85
N ASP A 278 23.11 3.85 29.66
CA ASP A 278 23.56 3.72 31.06
C ASP A 278 24.73 2.73 31.27
N GLY A 279 25.68 2.73 30.33
CA GLY A 279 26.87 1.86 30.37
C GLY A 279 26.60 0.37 30.09
N ARG A 280 25.37 0.02 29.69
CA ARG A 280 25.03 -1.33 29.21
C ARG A 280 24.88 -1.32 27.69
N THR A 281 25.43 -2.34 27.04
CA THR A 281 25.25 -2.53 25.61
C THR A 281 24.25 -3.63 25.34
N MET A 282 23.27 -3.33 24.51
CA MET A 282 22.29 -4.26 23.96
C MET A 282 22.52 -4.40 22.45
N ILE A 283 22.34 -5.60 21.92
CA ILE A 283 22.39 -5.85 20.49
C ILE A 283 20.99 -6.24 20.02
N VAL A 284 20.42 -5.44 19.13
CA VAL A 284 19.14 -5.71 18.47
C VAL A 284 19.43 -6.08 17.03
N GLN A 285 18.89 -7.19 16.55
CA GLN A 285 19.15 -7.69 15.20
C GLN A 285 17.89 -8.37 14.63
N PRO A 286 17.75 -8.42 13.30
CA PRO A 286 16.67 -9.15 12.66
C PRO A 286 16.60 -10.59 13.17
N ARG A 287 15.38 -11.09 13.36
CA ARG A 287 15.14 -12.44 13.89
C ARG A 287 14.86 -13.41 12.77
N MET A 288 15.22 -14.68 13.00
CA MET A 288 14.79 -15.80 12.19
C MET A 288 13.80 -16.61 13.01
N GLU A 289 12.60 -16.80 12.48
CA GLU A 289 11.53 -17.55 13.14
C GLU A 289 11.03 -18.66 12.26
N THR A 290 10.59 -19.76 12.87
CA THR A 290 9.85 -20.78 12.14
C THR A 290 8.46 -20.25 11.81
N ASP A 291 8.08 -20.33 10.54
CA ASP A 291 6.73 -20.04 10.09
C ASP A 291 5.74 -20.89 10.90
N GLN A 292 4.91 -20.23 11.72
CA GLN A 292 3.97 -20.92 12.60
C GLN A 292 2.81 -21.59 11.84
N LEU A 293 2.57 -21.22 10.58
CA LEU A 293 1.53 -21.83 9.74
C LEU A 293 2.02 -23.12 9.11
N THR A 294 3.25 -23.15 8.58
CA THR A 294 3.79 -24.30 7.85
C THR A 294 4.70 -25.18 8.69
N GLY A 295 5.34 -24.64 9.73
CA GLY A 295 6.32 -25.33 10.57
C GLY A 295 7.62 -25.73 9.85
N LEU A 296 7.78 -25.34 8.57
CA LEU A 296 8.83 -25.82 7.68
C LEU A 296 9.75 -24.70 7.21
N ASP A 297 9.21 -23.50 7.03
CA ASP A 297 9.97 -22.37 6.51
C ASP A 297 10.51 -21.48 7.62
N THR A 298 11.69 -20.89 7.40
CA THR A 298 12.23 -19.86 8.29
C THR A 298 11.93 -18.49 7.70
N ILE A 299 11.13 -17.69 8.41
CA ILE A 299 10.85 -16.30 8.07
C ILE A 299 11.88 -15.38 8.74
N ILE A 300 12.18 -14.27 8.09
CA ILE A 300 13.01 -13.22 8.67
C ILE A 300 12.10 -12.10 9.12
N VAL A 301 12.14 -11.79 10.41
CA VAL A 301 11.47 -10.62 10.98
C VAL A 301 12.44 -9.44 10.88
N PRO A 302 12.13 -8.42 10.07
CA PRO A 302 12.98 -7.24 9.94
C PRO A 302 12.96 -6.40 11.22
N LEU A 303 13.95 -5.53 11.36
CA LEU A 303 13.86 -4.42 12.30
C LEU A 303 13.07 -3.28 11.65
N HIS A 304 12.10 -2.72 12.35
CA HIS A 304 11.45 -1.47 11.98
C HIS A 304 12.06 -0.32 12.79
N LEU A 305 12.62 0.65 12.08
CA LEU A 305 13.29 1.81 12.64
C LEU A 305 12.46 3.05 12.37
N SER A 306 12.18 3.86 13.39
CA SER A 306 11.52 5.16 13.25
C SER A 306 12.37 6.26 13.89
N PHE A 307 12.61 7.34 13.15
CA PHE A 307 13.46 8.46 13.53
C PHE A 307 12.58 9.64 13.96
N GLY A 308 12.61 9.95 15.26
CA GLY A 308 11.88 11.05 15.88
C GLY A 308 12.52 12.41 15.66
N PRO A 309 11.73 13.51 15.68
CA PRO A 309 12.23 14.87 15.51
C PRO A 309 13.11 15.36 16.67
N ASP A 310 13.06 14.69 17.81
CA ASP A 310 13.83 14.94 19.03
C ASP A 310 15.17 14.19 19.07
N GLY A 311 15.51 13.45 18.01
CA GLY A 311 16.72 12.63 17.94
C GLY A 311 16.57 11.27 18.64
N LEU A 312 15.35 10.88 19.02
CA LEU A 312 15.06 9.52 19.46
C LEU A 312 14.86 8.58 18.27
N LEU A 313 15.36 7.36 18.43
CA LEU A 313 15.16 6.23 17.54
C LEU A 313 14.26 5.22 18.24
N ALA A 314 13.10 4.95 17.66
CA ALA A 314 12.30 3.78 18.02
C ALA A 314 12.74 2.58 17.17
N ILE A 315 12.91 1.43 17.82
CA ILE A 315 13.30 0.16 17.21
C ILE A 315 12.23 -0.85 17.60
N ASP A 316 11.60 -1.49 16.62
CA ASP A 316 10.73 -2.65 16.82
C ASP A 316 11.38 -3.87 16.16
N ASP A 317 11.62 -4.92 16.95
CA ASP A 317 12.19 -6.19 16.49
C ASP A 317 11.14 -7.28 16.19
N GLY A 318 9.86 -6.90 16.21
CA GLY A 318 8.69 -7.76 16.05
C GLY A 318 8.22 -8.43 17.35
N SER A 319 8.93 -8.22 18.46
CA SER A 319 8.59 -8.77 19.78
C SER A 319 8.56 -7.70 20.87
N GLU A 320 9.52 -6.79 20.85
CA GLU A 320 9.63 -5.67 21.78
C GLU A 320 9.96 -4.37 21.05
N GLU A 321 9.46 -3.27 21.61
CA GLU A 321 9.80 -1.93 21.17
C GLU A 321 10.83 -1.31 22.12
N TYR A 322 11.85 -0.69 21.55
CA TYR A 322 12.92 0.00 22.27
C TYR A 322 13.02 1.45 21.80
N ALA A 323 13.48 2.33 22.69
CA ALA A 323 13.76 3.72 22.37
C ALA A 323 15.17 4.10 22.85
N PHE A 324 15.96 4.69 21.96
CA PHE A 324 17.33 5.15 22.25
C PHE A 324 17.57 6.52 21.63
N ALA A 325 18.50 7.29 22.17
CA ALA A 325 19.00 8.44 21.42
C ALA A 325 19.84 7.96 20.23
N VAL A 326 19.76 8.64 19.08
CA VAL A 326 20.50 8.23 17.87
C VAL A 326 22.01 8.13 18.11
N ASP A 327 22.58 8.98 18.97
CA ASP A 327 24.00 8.99 19.31
C ASP A 327 24.44 7.83 20.21
N GLU A 328 23.51 7.14 20.87
CA GLU A 328 23.72 5.91 21.65
C GLU A 328 23.79 4.65 20.79
N VAL A 329 23.41 4.74 19.51
CA VAL A 329 23.26 3.58 18.62
C VAL A 329 24.37 3.56 17.57
N ARG A 330 24.94 2.37 17.33
CA ARG A 330 25.90 2.12 16.24
C ARG A 330 25.44 0.97 15.38
N ILE A 331 25.40 1.19 14.07
CA ILE A 331 25.08 0.14 13.10
C ILE A 331 26.29 -0.78 12.87
N ARG A 332 26.05 -2.08 12.81
CA ARG A 332 27.00 -3.08 12.33
C ARG A 332 26.39 -3.84 11.15
N PRO A 333 27.18 -4.14 10.10
CA PRO A 333 26.70 -4.99 9.02
C PRO A 333 26.18 -6.32 9.58
N HIS A 334 24.99 -6.71 9.16
CA HIS A 334 24.38 -7.98 9.51
C HIS A 334 23.87 -8.62 8.23
N ILE A 335 24.12 -9.91 8.06
CA ILE A 335 23.74 -10.63 6.86
C ILE A 335 22.70 -11.67 7.28
N SER A 336 21.42 -11.30 7.20
CA SER A 336 20.32 -12.27 7.38
C SER A 336 19.94 -12.97 6.07
N LEU A 337 20.36 -12.46 4.91
CA LEU A 337 19.96 -12.97 3.60
C LEU A 337 21.16 -13.26 2.69
N PRO A 338 21.18 -14.38 1.94
CA PRO A 338 22.03 -14.51 0.76
C PRO A 338 21.62 -13.47 -0.31
N ASP A 339 22.57 -13.06 -1.16
CA ASP A 339 22.36 -12.04 -2.21
C ASP A 339 21.15 -12.40 -3.10
N MET A 340 20.09 -11.59 -3.05
CA MET A 340 18.81 -11.83 -3.74
C MET A 340 18.73 -11.18 -5.12
N ARG A 341 19.83 -10.65 -5.66
CA ARG A 341 19.88 -10.16 -7.04
C ARG A 341 19.75 -11.35 -8.00
N ALA A 342 18.51 -11.64 -8.40
CA ALA A 342 18.10 -12.54 -9.48
C ALA A 342 18.95 -13.82 -9.63
N ARG A 343 18.53 -14.92 -8.98
CA ARG A 343 18.72 -16.23 -9.62
C ARG A 343 17.73 -16.30 -10.79
N PRO A 344 18.16 -16.57 -12.03
CA PRO A 344 17.23 -17.00 -13.07
C PRO A 344 16.47 -18.20 -12.51
N SER A 345 15.15 -18.16 -12.57
CA SER A 345 14.28 -19.30 -12.26
C SER A 345 14.85 -20.54 -12.96
N GLY A 346 15.09 -21.57 -12.16
CA GLY A 346 15.72 -22.82 -12.57
C GLY A 346 14.96 -23.54 -13.69
N ASP A 347 15.75 -24.33 -14.39
CA ASP A 347 15.41 -25.35 -15.37
C ASP A 347 14.11 -26.13 -15.02
N PRO A 348 13.23 -26.47 -15.99
CA PRO A 348 11.97 -27.19 -15.74
C PRO A 348 12.12 -28.65 -15.26
N ALA A 349 13.31 -29.07 -14.82
CA ALA A 349 13.64 -30.48 -14.64
C ALA A 349 13.28 -31.08 -13.27
N ASP A 350 12.92 -30.29 -12.26
CA ASP A 350 12.70 -30.81 -10.89
C ASP A 350 11.24 -31.07 -10.51
N ALA A 351 10.29 -30.96 -11.44
CA ALA A 351 8.88 -31.30 -11.21
C ALA A 351 8.59 -32.80 -11.41
N ARG A 352 9.47 -33.70 -10.96
CA ARG A 352 9.18 -35.14 -10.74
C ARG A 352 10.10 -35.73 -9.68
N ARG A 353 9.73 -35.61 -8.40
CA ARG A 353 10.06 -36.59 -7.36
C ARG A 353 9.09 -36.52 -6.20
#